data_AF-A0A2V6C1L5-F1
#
_entry.id   AF-A0A2V6C1L5-F1
#
_cell.length_a   1.000
_cell.length_b   1.000
_cell.length_c   1.000
_cell.angle_alpha   90.00
_cell.angle_beta   90.00
_cell.angle_gamma   90.00
#
_symmetry.space_group_name_H-M   'P 1'
#
loop_
_entity.id
_entity.type
_entity.pdbx_description
1 polymer ?
#
loop_
_entity_poly.entity_id
_entity_poly.type
_entity_poly.pdbx_seq_one_letter_code
_entity_poly.pdbx_strand_id
1 'polypeptide(L)'
;MKEVSELTTFNVQRSTFNVKSSPVRPQPIPTFEIGDGFEVNLWAEDPQLHKPIEVNWDAQGRLWVASSEVYPQIKPGQPATDSIVVLEDTDGDGKADKSTVFAGGLLIPTGVLPDSDGGCYVAASHQLLYFKDTNGDGKADEKRIVLSSFGTEDTHHNLHTLRWGYDGHIYMNQSIYTHTHIETPHGIVRLNSGGIWRFDPYTDQLEVFTRGGCNPWGHAWDDYGNSFFTDGAGFQGISYCVPGAMYFTYAGARREL
;
A
#
# COMPACT_ATOMS: atom_id res chain seq x y z
N MET A 1 -34.77 19.73 -23.80
CA MET A 1 -34.95 18.96 -22.55
C MET A 1 -35.10 17.49 -22.91
N LYS A 2 -34.01 16.74 -22.80
CA LYS A 2 -33.98 15.27 -22.68
C LYS A 2 -32.78 14.97 -21.79
N GLU A 3 -33.06 14.30 -20.68
CA GLU A 3 -32.11 13.89 -19.65
C GLU A 3 -31.09 12.92 -20.24
N VAL A 4 -29.84 13.06 -19.79
CA VAL A 4 -28.78 12.07 -19.99
C VAL A 4 -28.36 11.64 -18.58
N SER A 5 -29.16 10.77 -17.99
CA SER A 5 -28.92 10.15 -16.68
C SER A 5 -28.64 8.66 -16.87
N GLU A 6 -27.54 8.32 -17.54
CA GLU A 6 -27.00 6.96 -17.57
C GLU A 6 -25.48 7.04 -17.59
N LEU A 7 -24.88 7.25 -16.42
CA LEU A 7 -23.46 6.98 -16.19
C LEU A 7 -23.34 6.05 -14.98
N THR A 8 -22.95 4.82 -15.31
CA THR A 8 -22.09 3.94 -14.51
C THR A 8 -22.72 3.27 -13.28
N THR A 9 -23.57 2.27 -13.51
CA THR A 9 -23.80 1.20 -12.53
C THR A 9 -22.58 0.26 -12.55
N PHE A 10 -21.76 0.27 -11.50
CA PHE A 10 -20.69 -0.71 -11.31
C PHE A 10 -21.30 -2.08 -11.06
N ASN A 11 -21.18 -2.97 -12.04
CA ASN A 11 -21.58 -4.36 -11.90
C ASN A 11 -20.44 -5.09 -11.17
N VAL A 12 -20.44 -5.07 -9.84
CA VAL A 12 -19.55 -5.91 -9.03
C VAL A 12 -19.96 -7.36 -9.32
N GLN A 13 -19.23 -8.05 -10.19
CA GLN A 13 -19.37 -9.49 -10.32
C GLN A 13 -19.15 -10.07 -8.93
N ARG A 14 -20.19 -10.71 -8.37
CA ARG A 14 -20.06 -11.57 -7.19
C ARG A 14 -19.04 -12.65 -7.53
N SER A 15 -17.79 -12.46 -7.15
CA SER A 15 -16.83 -13.54 -7.07
C SER A 15 -17.21 -14.40 -5.87
N THR A 16 -18.12 -15.35 -6.09
CA THR A 16 -18.20 -16.51 -5.22
C THR A 16 -16.93 -17.32 -5.47
N PHE A 17 -15.86 -17.00 -4.75
CA PHE A 17 -14.62 -17.77 -4.78
C PHE A 17 -14.91 -19.14 -4.18
N ASN A 18 -15.18 -20.10 -5.04
CA ASN A 18 -15.05 -21.52 -4.73
C ASN A 18 -13.65 -21.96 -5.19
N VAL A 19 -12.61 -21.38 -4.59
CA VAL A 19 -11.27 -21.96 -4.67
C VAL A 19 -11.40 -23.27 -3.91
N LYS A 20 -11.15 -24.41 -4.58
CA LYS A 20 -10.85 -25.65 -3.85
C LYS A 20 -9.59 -25.36 -3.05
N SER A 21 -9.74 -24.88 -1.82
CA SER A 21 -8.65 -24.67 -0.89
C SER A 21 -7.97 -26.02 -0.77
N SER A 22 -6.73 -26.12 -1.26
CA SER A 22 -5.90 -27.26 -0.87
C SER A 22 -5.90 -27.28 0.66
N PRO A 23 -6.04 -28.45 1.32
CA PRO A 23 -6.08 -28.49 2.77
C PRO A 23 -4.85 -27.76 3.31
N VAL A 24 -5.09 -26.68 4.06
CA VAL A 24 -4.05 -25.89 4.71
C VAL A 24 -3.27 -26.86 5.58
N ARG A 25 -2.00 -27.06 5.25
CA ARG A 25 -1.13 -27.92 6.06
C ARG A 25 -0.71 -27.08 7.25
N PRO A 26 -1.11 -27.44 8.49
CA PRO A 26 -0.68 -26.71 9.67
C PRO A 26 0.84 -26.61 9.67
N GLN A 27 1.34 -25.38 9.80
CA GLN A 27 2.77 -25.15 9.99
C GLN A 27 3.04 -25.08 11.50
N PRO A 28 4.22 -25.52 11.97
CA PRO A 28 4.60 -25.31 13.35
C PRO A 28 4.67 -23.80 13.63
N ILE A 29 4.24 -23.40 14.83
CA ILE A 29 4.39 -22.01 15.28
C ILE A 29 5.89 -21.69 15.34
N PRO A 30 6.35 -20.62 14.67
CA PRO A 30 7.76 -20.23 14.68
C PRO A 30 8.20 -19.84 16.10
N THR A 31 9.50 -20.00 16.35
CA THR A 31 10.15 -19.52 17.59
C THR A 31 10.91 -18.24 17.28
N PHE A 32 10.93 -17.32 18.24
CA PHE A 32 11.54 -16.00 18.08
C PHE A 32 12.52 -15.73 19.22
N GLU A 33 13.65 -15.11 18.90
CA GLU A 33 14.47 -14.42 19.89
C GLU A 33 13.83 -13.04 20.14
N ILE A 34 13.37 -12.80 21.36
CA ILE A 34 12.63 -11.59 21.72
C ILE A 34 13.40 -10.81 22.80
N GLY A 35 13.30 -9.49 22.77
CA GLY A 35 13.89 -8.64 23.80
C GLY A 35 13.14 -8.76 25.14
N ASP A 36 13.82 -8.40 26.23
CA ASP A 36 13.21 -8.38 27.56
C ASP A 36 11.97 -7.48 27.58
N GLY A 37 10.87 -7.99 28.15
CA GLY A 37 9.60 -7.27 28.28
C GLY A 37 8.66 -7.33 27.07
N PHE A 38 9.02 -8.08 26.01
CA PHE A 38 8.16 -8.32 24.85
C PHE A 38 7.50 -9.71 24.90
N GLU A 39 6.34 -9.81 24.26
CA GLU A 39 5.62 -11.06 23.98
C GLU A 39 5.29 -11.11 22.48
N VAL A 40 5.24 -12.31 21.91
CA VAL A 40 4.79 -12.56 20.53
C VAL A 40 3.62 -13.53 20.57
N ASN A 41 2.48 -13.10 20.06
CA ASN A 41 1.27 -13.90 19.89
C ASN A 41 0.91 -14.04 18.41
N LEU A 42 0.32 -15.18 18.04
CA LEU A 42 -0.28 -15.34 16.71
C LEU A 42 -1.60 -14.57 16.67
N TRP A 43 -1.62 -13.47 15.92
CA TRP A 43 -2.80 -12.61 15.79
C TRP A 43 -3.75 -13.04 14.65
N ALA A 44 -3.21 -13.38 13.48
CA ALA A 44 -3.98 -13.89 12.34
C ALA A 44 -3.15 -14.87 11.49
N GLU A 45 -3.82 -15.81 10.83
CA GLU A 45 -3.19 -16.81 9.96
C GLU A 45 -4.07 -17.20 8.76
N ASP A 46 -3.50 -17.98 7.84
CA ASP A 46 -4.26 -18.62 6.77
C ASP A 46 -5.37 -19.51 7.37
N PRO A 47 -6.65 -19.41 6.93
CA PRO A 47 -7.11 -18.79 5.68
C PRO A 47 -7.69 -17.37 5.84
N GLN A 48 -7.48 -16.68 6.97
CA GLN A 48 -8.00 -15.32 7.18
C GLN A 48 -7.34 -14.31 6.24
N LEU A 49 -6.08 -14.55 5.89
CA LEU A 49 -5.31 -13.78 4.91
C LEU A 49 -4.38 -14.70 4.12
N HIS A 50 -3.92 -14.22 2.97
CA HIS A 50 -2.93 -14.92 2.14
C HIS A 50 -1.84 -13.94 1.68
N LYS A 51 -0.57 -14.35 1.72
CA LYS A 51 0.59 -13.58 1.19
C LYS A 51 0.49 -12.05 1.42
N PRO A 52 0.52 -11.59 2.68
CA PRO A 52 0.50 -10.15 2.98
C PRO A 52 1.75 -9.46 2.43
N ILE A 53 1.57 -8.30 1.80
CA ILE A 53 2.65 -7.45 1.28
C ILE A 53 2.85 -6.20 2.14
N GLU A 54 1.76 -5.49 2.44
CA GLU A 54 1.76 -4.32 3.33
C GLU A 54 0.54 -4.37 4.25
N VAL A 55 0.68 -3.82 5.46
CA VAL A 55 -0.41 -3.67 6.41
C VAL A 55 -0.47 -2.26 7.01
N ASN A 56 -1.67 -1.82 7.37
CA ASN A 56 -1.92 -0.61 8.17
C ASN A 56 -3.13 -0.82 9.10
N TRP A 57 -3.11 -0.15 10.25
CA TRP A 57 -4.25 -0.10 11.17
C TRP A 57 -5.14 1.11 10.86
N ASP A 58 -6.45 0.95 10.98
CA ASP A 58 -7.36 2.08 10.98
C ASP A 58 -7.67 2.59 12.40
N ALA A 59 -8.42 3.69 12.48
CA ALA A 59 -8.80 4.30 13.75
C ALA A 59 -9.81 3.46 14.58
N GLN A 60 -10.38 2.40 14.00
CA GLN A 60 -11.23 1.45 14.70
C GLN A 60 -10.44 0.24 15.24
N GLY A 61 -9.13 0.18 14.99
CA GLY A 61 -8.29 -0.94 15.41
C GLY A 61 -8.40 -2.16 14.50
N ARG A 62 -8.85 -2.00 13.25
CA ARG A 62 -8.88 -3.08 12.26
C ARG A 62 -7.59 -3.10 11.45
N LEU A 63 -7.09 -4.29 11.13
CA LEU A 63 -5.88 -4.46 10.32
C LEU A 63 -6.25 -4.57 8.83
N TRP A 64 -5.78 -3.64 8.04
CA TRP A 64 -5.92 -3.61 6.59
C TRP A 64 -4.68 -4.23 5.95
N VAL A 65 -4.89 -5.18 5.03
CA VAL A 65 -3.83 -6.00 4.44
C VAL A 65 -3.92 -5.93 2.93
N ALA A 66 -2.84 -5.47 2.28
CA ALA A 66 -2.63 -5.68 0.85
C ALA A 66 -2.15 -7.12 0.65
N SER A 67 -3.00 -7.95 0.04
CA SER A 67 -2.75 -9.37 -0.19
C SER A 67 -2.49 -9.63 -1.67
N SER A 68 -1.36 -10.28 -1.99
CA SER A 68 -1.02 -10.61 -3.38
C SER A 68 -0.61 -12.06 -3.56
N GLU A 69 -1.43 -12.81 -4.29
CA GLU A 69 -1.10 -14.16 -4.71
C GLU A 69 -0.23 -14.20 -5.96
N VAL A 70 -0.37 -13.17 -6.81
CA VAL A 70 0.29 -13.08 -8.12
C VAL A 70 1.68 -12.45 -8.04
N TYR A 71 2.02 -11.75 -6.95
CA TYR A 71 3.38 -11.26 -6.70
C TYR A 71 4.40 -12.42 -6.62
N PRO A 72 5.63 -12.26 -7.15
CA PRO A 72 6.19 -11.04 -7.76
C PRO A 72 6.01 -10.93 -9.28
N GLN A 73 5.40 -11.90 -9.96
CA GLN A 73 5.38 -11.96 -11.42
C GLN A 73 4.00 -12.28 -11.97
N ILE A 74 3.44 -11.31 -12.69
CA ILE A 74 2.19 -11.48 -13.44
C ILE A 74 2.47 -12.30 -14.70
N LYS A 75 1.79 -13.44 -14.85
CA LYS A 75 1.83 -14.23 -16.08
C LYS A 75 0.85 -13.64 -17.11
N PRO A 76 1.17 -13.69 -18.41
CA PRO A 76 0.22 -13.28 -19.45
C PRO A 76 -1.13 -13.99 -19.30
N GLY A 77 -2.22 -13.21 -19.25
CA GLY A 77 -3.58 -13.72 -19.06
C GLY A 77 -3.93 -14.16 -17.65
N GLN A 78 -3.05 -13.94 -16.65
CA GLN A 78 -3.37 -14.23 -15.26
C GLN A 78 -4.48 -13.30 -14.76
N PRO A 79 -5.55 -13.84 -14.16
CA PRO A 79 -6.63 -13.02 -13.62
C PRO A 79 -6.12 -12.16 -12.45
N ALA A 80 -6.72 -10.99 -12.29
CA ALA A 80 -6.53 -10.14 -11.13
C ALA A 80 -7.25 -10.76 -9.92
N THR A 81 -6.52 -11.52 -9.11
CA THR A 81 -7.06 -12.26 -7.96
C THR A 81 -6.69 -11.62 -6.61
N ASP A 82 -5.83 -10.61 -6.64
CA ASP A 82 -5.36 -9.97 -5.42
C ASP A 82 -6.43 -9.09 -4.78
N SER A 83 -6.25 -8.80 -3.50
CA SER A 83 -7.27 -8.15 -2.69
C SER A 83 -6.73 -7.29 -1.56
N ILE A 84 -7.60 -6.42 -1.05
CA ILE A 84 -7.48 -5.79 0.26
C ILE A 84 -8.37 -6.55 1.23
N VAL A 85 -7.76 -7.07 2.28
CA VAL A 85 -8.43 -7.80 3.36
C VAL A 85 -8.43 -6.95 4.62
N VAL A 86 -9.55 -6.92 5.32
CA VAL A 86 -9.72 -6.26 6.62
C VAL A 86 -9.95 -7.33 7.67
N LEU A 87 -9.09 -7.33 8.69
CA LEU A 87 -9.11 -8.27 9.80
C LEU A 87 -9.52 -7.54 11.08
N GLU A 88 -10.36 -8.17 11.89
CA GLU A 88 -10.91 -7.59 13.11
C GLU A 88 -10.80 -8.60 14.25
N ASP A 89 -10.48 -8.10 15.44
CA ASP A 89 -10.63 -8.78 16.72
C ASP A 89 -11.89 -8.19 17.39
N THR A 90 -13.00 -8.91 17.35
CA THR A 90 -14.30 -8.39 17.77
C THR A 90 -14.61 -8.65 19.25
N ASP A 91 -13.84 -9.53 19.90
CA ASP A 91 -13.98 -9.85 21.32
C ASP A 91 -12.83 -9.33 22.21
N GLY A 92 -11.76 -8.81 21.60
CA GLY A 92 -10.63 -8.18 22.26
C GLY A 92 -9.66 -9.16 22.92
N ASP A 93 -9.63 -10.42 22.47
CA ASP A 93 -8.74 -11.46 23.02
C ASP A 93 -7.30 -11.41 22.48
N GLY A 94 -7.02 -10.47 21.56
CA GLY A 94 -5.73 -10.33 20.92
C GLY A 94 -5.55 -11.25 19.71
N LYS A 95 -6.64 -11.72 19.10
CA LYS A 95 -6.64 -12.49 17.85
C LYS A 95 -7.74 -12.02 16.92
N ALA A 96 -7.44 -12.02 15.62
CA ALA A 96 -8.46 -11.77 14.62
C ALA A 96 -9.47 -12.93 14.61
N ASP A 97 -10.76 -12.61 14.65
CA ASP A 97 -11.87 -13.56 14.55
C ASP A 97 -12.70 -13.36 13.26
N LYS A 98 -12.53 -12.22 12.60
CA LYS A 98 -13.26 -11.83 11.40
C LYS A 98 -12.32 -11.39 10.29
N SER A 99 -12.60 -11.88 9.08
CA SER A 99 -11.89 -11.50 7.85
C SER A 99 -12.89 -11.11 6.77
N THR A 100 -12.68 -9.94 6.17
CA THR A 100 -13.52 -9.40 5.11
C THR A 100 -12.64 -8.99 3.93
N VAL A 101 -12.96 -9.49 2.73
CA VAL A 101 -12.39 -8.94 1.50
C VAL A 101 -13.09 -7.61 1.20
N PHE A 102 -12.41 -6.51 1.49
CA PHE A 102 -12.93 -5.15 1.29
C PHE A 102 -12.94 -4.77 -0.19
N ALA A 103 -11.84 -5.05 -0.89
CA ALA A 103 -11.72 -4.81 -2.33
C ALA A 103 -10.97 -5.98 -3.00
N GLY A 104 -11.44 -6.42 -4.18
CA GLY A 104 -10.82 -7.49 -4.94
C GLY A 104 -10.56 -7.09 -6.40
N GLY A 105 -10.03 -8.02 -7.20
CA GLY A 105 -9.76 -7.75 -8.61
C GLY A 105 -8.53 -6.87 -8.83
N LEU A 106 -7.56 -6.93 -7.92
CA LEU A 106 -6.32 -6.15 -7.98
C LEU A 106 -5.20 -6.94 -8.65
N LEU A 107 -4.18 -6.20 -9.09
CA LEU A 107 -2.93 -6.74 -9.62
C LEU A 107 -1.77 -6.17 -8.81
N ILE A 108 -1.14 -7.02 -8.00
CA ILE A 108 0.03 -6.68 -7.18
C ILE A 108 -0.24 -5.40 -6.37
N PRO A 109 -1.18 -5.43 -5.41
CA PRO A 109 -1.29 -4.37 -4.43
C PRO A 109 -0.05 -4.39 -3.53
N THR A 110 0.67 -3.28 -3.52
CA THR A 110 1.93 -3.09 -2.80
C THR A 110 1.81 -2.07 -1.68
N GLY A 111 0.61 -1.52 -1.48
CA GLY A 111 0.28 -0.74 -0.30
C GLY A 111 -1.21 -0.53 -0.09
N VAL A 112 -1.59 -0.34 1.16
CA VAL A 112 -2.95 -0.06 1.61
C VAL A 112 -2.91 0.98 2.72
N LEU A 113 -3.75 2.00 2.66
CA LEU A 113 -3.83 3.04 3.68
C LEU A 113 -5.30 3.37 3.95
N PRO A 114 -5.88 2.91 5.06
CA PRO A 114 -7.25 3.27 5.43
C PRO A 114 -7.35 4.76 5.74
N ASP A 115 -8.51 5.35 5.49
CA ASP A 115 -8.85 6.71 5.88
C ASP A 115 -9.90 6.76 7.00
N SER A 116 -10.31 7.96 7.38
CA SER A 116 -11.35 8.17 8.40
C SER A 116 -12.78 7.98 7.89
N ASP A 117 -12.98 7.89 6.57
CA ASP A 117 -14.28 7.88 5.91
C ASP A 117 -14.75 6.44 5.57
N GLY A 118 -14.04 5.43 6.09
CA GLY A 118 -14.32 4.02 5.82
C GLY A 118 -13.83 3.55 4.43
N GLY A 119 -12.98 4.34 3.78
CA GLY A 119 -12.31 4.01 2.54
C GLY A 119 -10.85 3.63 2.74
N CYS A 120 -10.16 3.38 1.63
CA CYS A 120 -8.72 3.21 1.64
C CYS A 120 -8.06 3.62 0.32
N TYR A 121 -6.83 4.10 0.43
CA TYR A 121 -5.91 4.25 -0.69
C TYR A 121 -5.14 2.96 -0.91
N VAL A 122 -4.93 2.58 -2.16
CA VAL A 122 -4.23 1.34 -2.53
C VAL A 122 -3.20 1.63 -3.61
N ALA A 123 -1.94 1.33 -3.33
CA ALA A 123 -0.91 1.29 -4.36
C ALA A 123 -1.02 -0.04 -5.09
N ALA A 124 -1.36 0.00 -6.38
CA ALA A 124 -1.52 -1.18 -7.21
C ALA A 124 -0.87 -0.97 -8.57
N SER A 125 0.29 -1.61 -8.77
CA SER A 125 1.10 -1.49 -9.98
C SER A 125 1.42 -0.01 -10.32
N HIS A 126 0.81 0.55 -11.38
CA HIS A 126 1.08 1.89 -11.91
C HIS A 126 0.10 2.96 -11.38
N GLN A 127 -0.72 2.63 -10.38
CA GLN A 127 -1.83 3.46 -9.91
C GLN A 127 -1.85 3.57 -8.39
N LEU A 128 -2.20 4.75 -7.90
CA LEU A 128 -2.81 4.95 -6.59
C LEU A 128 -4.32 4.94 -6.79
N LEU A 129 -4.98 3.94 -6.24
CA LEU A 129 -6.43 3.78 -6.26
C LEU A 129 -7.04 4.27 -4.95
N TYR A 130 -8.30 4.65 -4.98
CA TYR A 130 -9.10 4.87 -3.79
C TYR A 130 -10.39 4.07 -3.88
N PHE A 131 -10.71 3.38 -2.80
CA PHE A 131 -11.88 2.53 -2.62
C PHE A 131 -12.73 3.06 -1.48
N LYS A 132 -14.05 2.97 -1.61
CA LYS A 132 -14.99 3.42 -0.59
C LYS A 132 -16.16 2.45 -0.47
N ASP A 133 -16.60 2.22 0.76
CA ASP A 133 -17.87 1.60 1.09
C ASP A 133 -18.91 2.69 1.38
N THR A 134 -19.90 2.86 0.51
CA THR A 134 -20.93 3.89 0.67
C THR A 134 -22.18 3.40 1.40
N ASN A 135 -22.28 2.11 1.70
CA ASN A 135 -23.48 1.49 2.26
C ASN A 135 -23.27 0.84 3.64
N GLY A 136 -22.01 0.70 4.08
CA GLY A 136 -21.62 0.22 5.41
C GLY A 136 -21.62 -1.30 5.56
N ASP A 137 -21.57 -2.07 4.47
CA ASP A 137 -21.50 -3.54 4.52
C ASP A 137 -20.07 -4.09 4.68
N GLY A 138 -19.07 -3.22 4.77
CA GLY A 138 -17.67 -3.56 4.90
C GLY A 138 -17.00 -3.93 3.58
N LYS A 139 -17.61 -3.58 2.43
CA LYS A 139 -17.05 -3.81 1.10
C LYS A 139 -17.10 -2.55 0.27
N ALA A 140 -16.02 -2.33 -0.49
CA ALA A 140 -15.98 -1.21 -1.40
C ALA A 140 -16.99 -1.39 -2.55
N ASP A 141 -17.81 -0.37 -2.77
CA ASP A 141 -18.73 -0.26 -3.90
C ASP A 141 -18.34 0.88 -4.86
N GLU A 142 -17.42 1.76 -4.46
CA GLU A 142 -16.80 2.76 -5.32
C GLU A 142 -15.30 2.52 -5.49
N LYS A 143 -14.80 2.86 -6.70
CA LYS A 143 -13.38 2.87 -7.05
C LYS A 143 -13.06 4.09 -7.90
N ARG A 144 -12.04 4.86 -7.52
CA ARG A 144 -11.43 5.89 -8.39
C ARG A 144 -9.93 5.71 -8.53
N ILE A 145 -9.39 6.16 -9.65
CA ILE A 145 -7.94 6.37 -9.81
C ILE A 145 -7.62 7.75 -9.21
N VAL A 146 -6.72 7.78 -8.24
CA VAL A 146 -6.25 9.01 -7.58
C VAL A 146 -5.08 9.60 -8.33
N LEU A 147 -4.07 8.76 -8.57
CA LEU A 147 -2.90 9.08 -9.37
C LEU A 147 -2.59 7.87 -10.25
N SER A 148 -2.05 8.10 -11.44
CA SER A 148 -1.61 7.05 -12.35
C SER A 148 -0.26 7.41 -12.96
N SER A 149 0.31 6.46 -13.70
CA SER A 149 1.59 6.62 -14.42
C SER A 149 2.83 6.55 -13.52
N PHE A 150 2.70 5.82 -12.40
CA PHE A 150 3.87 5.31 -11.69
C PHE A 150 4.59 4.27 -12.55
N GLY A 151 5.92 4.28 -12.49
CA GLY A 151 6.73 3.28 -13.18
C GLY A 151 6.47 1.86 -12.64
N THR A 152 6.62 0.86 -13.51
CA THR A 152 6.43 -0.56 -13.17
C THR A 152 7.49 -1.46 -13.79
N GLU A 153 8.69 -0.91 -13.98
CA GLU A 153 9.81 -1.61 -14.62
C GLU A 153 10.29 -2.81 -13.81
N ASP A 154 10.12 -2.78 -12.49
CA ASP A 154 10.39 -3.88 -11.58
C ASP A 154 9.30 -3.95 -10.50
N THR A 155 8.63 -5.09 -10.41
CA THR A 155 7.51 -5.32 -9.49
C THR A 155 7.89 -5.22 -8.02
N HIS A 156 9.16 -5.37 -7.66
CA HIS A 156 9.65 -5.17 -6.29
C HIS A 156 9.81 -3.68 -5.94
N HIS A 157 9.77 -2.80 -6.95
CA HIS A 157 10.19 -1.41 -6.89
C HIS A 157 9.07 -0.41 -7.20
N ASN A 158 7.86 -0.92 -7.46
CA ASN A 158 6.62 -0.16 -7.71
C ASN A 158 6.30 0.83 -6.58
N LEU A 159 5.23 1.62 -6.72
CA LEU A 159 4.71 2.42 -5.61
C LEU A 159 4.34 1.54 -4.39
N HIS A 160 4.78 1.88 -3.19
CA HIS A 160 4.56 1.08 -1.97
C HIS A 160 4.67 1.96 -0.70
N THR A 161 4.47 1.38 0.49
CA THR A 161 4.66 2.04 1.79
C THR A 161 3.81 3.30 1.91
N LEU A 162 2.50 3.11 2.03
CA LEU A 162 1.57 4.22 2.17
C LEU A 162 1.46 4.62 3.65
N ARG A 163 1.68 5.89 3.96
CA ARG A 163 1.58 6.41 5.33
C ARG A 163 0.93 7.79 5.37
N TRP A 164 0.11 8.02 6.39
CA TRP A 164 -0.31 9.36 6.77
C TRP A 164 0.83 10.07 7.50
N GLY A 165 1.16 11.28 7.06
CA GLY A 165 1.99 12.21 7.84
C GLY A 165 1.16 13.03 8.83
N TYR A 166 1.83 13.62 9.81
CA TYR A 166 1.19 14.54 10.78
C TYR A 166 0.58 15.80 10.14
N ASP A 167 0.95 16.10 8.91
CA ASP A 167 0.42 17.18 8.10
C ASP A 167 -0.82 16.78 7.29
N GLY A 168 -1.36 15.57 7.49
CA GLY A 168 -2.53 15.06 6.76
C GLY A 168 -2.25 14.70 5.30
N HIS A 169 -0.98 14.65 4.90
CA HIS A 169 -0.58 14.22 3.56
C HIS A 169 -0.29 12.72 3.54
N ILE A 170 -0.42 12.12 2.36
CA ILE A 170 -0.04 10.73 2.09
C ILE A 170 1.40 10.71 1.61
N TYR A 171 2.24 9.95 2.28
CA TYR A 171 3.59 9.64 1.87
C TYR A 171 3.63 8.26 1.23
N MET A 172 4.39 8.16 0.14
CA MET A 172 4.44 6.96 -0.70
C MET A 172 5.85 6.77 -1.23
N ASN A 173 6.37 5.55 -1.17
CA ASN A 173 7.73 5.26 -1.60
C ASN A 173 7.73 4.66 -3.01
N GLN A 174 8.80 4.91 -3.74
CA GLN A 174 9.17 4.15 -4.93
C GLN A 174 10.68 3.91 -4.95
N SER A 175 11.12 2.91 -5.72
CA SER A 175 12.50 2.42 -5.69
C SER A 175 13.31 2.76 -6.95
N ILE A 176 14.60 2.42 -6.93
CA ILE A 176 15.63 2.97 -7.85
C ILE A 176 15.42 2.74 -9.35
N TYR A 177 14.71 1.67 -9.73
CA TYR A 177 14.47 1.30 -11.14
C TYR A 177 13.23 1.96 -11.75
N THR A 178 12.46 2.67 -10.94
CA THR A 178 11.13 3.18 -11.30
C THR A 178 11.21 4.58 -11.89
N HIS A 179 10.69 4.76 -13.12
CA HIS A 179 10.59 6.07 -13.76
C HIS A 179 9.13 6.53 -13.83
N THR A 180 8.79 7.48 -12.97
CA THR A 180 7.42 7.96 -12.80
C THR A 180 7.26 9.35 -13.42
N HIS A 181 6.21 9.48 -14.24
CA HIS A 181 5.82 10.70 -14.93
C HIS A 181 4.32 10.92 -14.74
N ILE A 182 3.95 11.82 -13.83
CA ILE A 182 2.55 12.04 -13.46
C ILE A 182 2.13 13.44 -13.89
N GLU A 183 1.01 13.52 -14.61
CA GLU A 183 0.30 14.76 -14.86
C GLU A 183 -0.72 14.97 -13.74
N THR A 184 -0.68 16.14 -13.12
CA THR A 184 -1.61 16.56 -12.06
C THR A 184 -2.29 17.87 -12.46
N PRO A 185 -3.37 18.28 -11.78
CA PRO A 185 -3.96 19.61 -11.96
C PRO A 185 -2.97 20.77 -11.77
N HIS A 186 -1.87 20.54 -11.05
CA HIS A 186 -0.81 21.52 -10.76
C HIS A 186 0.39 21.43 -11.70
N GLY A 187 0.33 20.55 -12.71
CA GLY A 187 1.39 20.33 -13.69
C GLY A 187 2.04 18.96 -13.57
N ILE A 188 3.15 18.77 -14.28
CA ILE A 188 3.83 17.48 -14.39
C ILE A 188 4.86 17.33 -13.27
N VAL A 189 4.77 16.24 -12.52
CA VAL A 189 5.74 15.86 -11.50
C VAL A 189 6.48 14.60 -11.94
N ARG A 190 7.79 14.57 -11.72
CA ARG A 190 8.66 13.46 -12.15
C ARG A 190 9.57 13.00 -11.03
N LEU A 191 9.69 11.69 -10.91
CA LEU A 191 10.70 11.04 -10.08
C LEU A 191 11.22 9.83 -10.86
N ASN A 192 12.45 9.96 -11.33
CA ASN A 192 13.08 9.03 -12.27
C ASN A 192 14.11 8.13 -11.56
N SER A 193 13.80 7.72 -10.34
CA SER A 193 14.59 6.83 -9.49
C SER A 193 13.86 6.62 -8.16
N GLY A 194 14.56 6.10 -7.15
CA GLY A 194 14.02 5.96 -5.81
C GLY A 194 13.74 7.32 -5.16
N GLY A 195 12.77 7.33 -4.27
CA GLY A 195 12.41 8.50 -3.49
C GLY A 195 11.07 8.35 -2.82
N ILE A 196 10.69 9.41 -2.12
CA ILE A 196 9.45 9.47 -1.36
C ILE A 196 8.61 10.61 -1.91
N TRP A 197 7.36 10.31 -2.23
CA TRP A 197 6.32 11.24 -2.61
C TRP A 197 5.64 11.81 -1.37
N ARG A 198 5.12 13.03 -1.48
CA ARG A 198 4.17 13.63 -0.54
C ARG A 198 2.97 14.11 -1.35
N PHE A 199 1.79 13.59 -1.04
CA PHE A 199 0.55 13.86 -1.76
C PHE A 199 -0.51 14.42 -0.82
N ASP A 200 -1.07 15.57 -1.18
CA ASP A 200 -2.24 16.14 -0.51
C ASP A 200 -3.53 15.62 -1.18
N PRO A 201 -4.30 14.74 -0.53
CA PRO A 201 -5.52 14.20 -1.12
C PRO A 201 -6.66 15.23 -1.24
N TYR A 202 -6.58 16.38 -0.58
CA TYR A 202 -7.61 17.42 -0.61
C TYR A 202 -7.40 18.45 -1.71
N THR A 203 -6.14 18.71 -2.05
CA THR A 203 -5.77 19.70 -3.08
C THR A 203 -5.25 19.07 -4.37
N ASP A 204 -5.06 17.75 -4.41
CA ASP A 204 -4.40 17.01 -5.49
C ASP A 204 -2.94 17.45 -5.73
N GLN A 205 -2.30 18.09 -4.75
CA GLN A 205 -0.91 18.52 -4.82
C GLN A 205 0.02 17.31 -4.61
N LEU A 206 0.83 17.00 -5.62
CA LEU A 206 1.86 15.95 -5.55
C LEU A 206 3.26 16.57 -5.58
N GLU A 207 4.12 16.16 -4.67
CA GLU A 207 5.49 16.65 -4.57
C GLU A 207 6.47 15.51 -4.33
N VAL A 208 7.72 15.72 -4.73
CA VAL A 208 8.83 14.82 -4.36
C VAL A 208 9.39 15.29 -3.03
N PHE A 209 9.11 14.54 -1.96
CA PHE A 209 9.58 14.82 -0.61
C PHE A 209 11.09 14.59 -0.50
N THR A 210 11.58 13.44 -0.97
CA THR A 210 13.02 13.12 -1.02
C THR A 210 13.37 12.33 -2.28
N ARG A 211 14.65 12.36 -2.64
CA ARG A 211 15.22 11.63 -3.78
C ARG A 211 16.28 10.66 -3.29
N GLY A 212 16.30 9.46 -3.85
CA GLY A 212 17.19 8.37 -3.46
C GLY A 212 16.47 7.28 -2.66
N GLY A 213 17.24 6.31 -2.21
CA GLY A 213 16.76 4.98 -1.79
C GLY A 213 16.90 3.97 -2.94
N CYS A 214 17.53 2.83 -2.66
CA CYS A 214 17.59 1.69 -3.56
C CYS A 214 16.25 0.96 -3.55
N ASN A 215 15.81 0.48 -2.38
CA ASN A 215 14.52 -0.18 -2.22
C ASN A 215 13.89 0.14 -0.84
N PRO A 216 13.39 1.37 -0.63
CA PRO A 216 12.99 1.84 0.69
C PRO A 216 11.57 1.40 1.10
N TRP A 217 11.44 0.27 1.79
CA TRP A 217 10.14 -0.27 2.26
C TRP A 217 9.73 0.17 3.68
N GLY A 218 10.60 0.86 4.41
CA GLY A 218 10.25 1.39 5.74
C GLY A 218 10.11 2.90 5.69
N HIS A 219 9.03 3.42 6.28
CA HIS A 219 8.83 4.84 6.52
C HIS A 219 8.04 5.04 7.82
N ALA A 220 8.59 5.80 8.75
CA ALA A 220 7.96 6.14 10.02
C ALA A 220 8.31 7.57 10.45
N TRP A 221 7.57 8.10 11.42
CA TRP A 221 7.89 9.34 12.11
C TRP A 221 8.08 9.08 13.60
N ASP A 222 8.83 9.97 14.26
CA ASP A 222 8.79 10.08 15.72
C ASP A 222 7.76 11.12 16.18
N ASP A 223 7.54 11.20 17.49
CA ASP A 223 6.60 12.12 18.13
C ASP A 223 6.94 13.61 17.92
N TYR A 224 8.13 13.93 17.44
CA TYR A 224 8.56 15.29 17.13
C TYR A 224 8.36 15.65 15.65
N GLY A 225 7.82 14.73 14.85
CA GLY A 225 7.59 14.89 13.43
C GLY A 225 8.83 14.67 12.57
N ASN A 226 9.92 14.12 13.13
CA ASN A 226 11.07 13.72 12.35
C ASN A 226 10.70 12.48 11.53
N SER A 227 11.02 12.52 10.25
CA SER A 227 10.69 11.47 9.29
C SER A 227 11.90 10.56 9.10
N PHE A 228 11.69 9.25 9.02
CA PHE A 228 12.74 8.25 8.89
C PHE A 228 12.37 7.19 7.86
N PHE A 229 13.35 6.70 7.11
CA PHE A 229 13.15 5.58 6.19
C PHE A 229 14.23 4.51 6.35
N THR A 230 13.91 3.28 5.99
CA THR A 230 14.87 2.16 5.89
C THR A 230 14.95 1.68 4.45
N ASP A 231 16.04 1.00 4.11
CA ASP A 231 16.30 0.51 2.76
C ASP A 231 16.60 -0.99 2.78
N GLY A 232 15.98 -1.74 1.86
CA GLY A 232 16.17 -3.19 1.76
C GLY A 232 17.35 -3.61 0.87
N ALA A 233 17.92 -2.71 0.07
CA ALA A 233 18.92 -3.04 -0.95
C ALA A 233 20.10 -2.06 -1.06
N GLY A 234 20.01 -0.89 -0.41
CA GLY A 234 21.02 0.17 -0.48
C GLY A 234 21.94 0.23 0.74
N PHE A 235 21.36 0.26 1.93
CA PHE A 235 22.08 0.32 3.20
C PHE A 235 21.26 -0.38 4.28
N GLN A 236 21.90 -0.74 5.40
CA GLN A 236 21.21 -1.29 6.57
C GLN A 236 21.05 -0.21 7.63
N GLY A 237 19.88 -0.14 8.26
CA GLY A 237 19.58 0.77 9.37
C GLY A 237 18.50 1.81 9.05
N ILE A 238 18.44 2.83 9.90
CA ILE A 238 17.46 3.92 9.84
C ILE A 238 18.16 5.17 9.32
N SER A 239 17.60 5.77 8.27
CA SER A 239 18.04 7.07 7.74
C SER A 239 17.04 8.14 8.07
N TYR A 240 17.53 9.32 8.43
CA TYR A 240 16.70 10.52 8.52
C TYR A 240 16.20 10.89 7.12
N CYS A 241 14.92 11.26 7.01
CA CYS A 241 14.28 11.70 5.79
C CYS A 241 14.18 13.23 5.78
N VAL A 242 15.26 13.90 5.36
CA VAL A 242 15.32 15.37 5.28
C VAL A 242 14.53 15.86 4.05
N PRO A 243 13.51 16.73 4.21
CA PRO A 243 12.75 17.28 3.09
C PRO A 243 13.65 17.94 2.04
N GLY A 244 13.42 17.62 0.77
CA GLY A 244 14.18 18.14 -0.38
C GLY A 244 15.55 17.49 -0.57
N ALA A 245 15.99 16.61 0.34
CA ALA A 245 17.29 15.95 0.22
C ALA A 245 17.36 14.97 -0.94
N MET A 246 18.59 14.79 -1.42
CA MET A 246 18.96 13.81 -2.42
C MET A 246 20.03 12.88 -1.83
N TYR A 247 19.69 11.62 -1.61
CA TYR A 247 20.60 10.59 -1.14
C TYR A 247 21.42 10.02 -2.31
N PHE A 248 22.60 9.48 -1.98
CA PHE A 248 23.61 9.01 -2.93
C PHE A 248 23.09 8.04 -4.00
N THR A 249 22.05 7.27 -3.67
CA THR A 249 21.46 6.26 -4.53
C THR A 249 20.54 6.82 -5.63
N TYR A 250 20.25 8.13 -5.63
CA TYR A 250 19.47 8.74 -6.71
C TYR A 250 20.26 8.71 -8.03
N ALA A 251 19.69 8.08 -9.06
CA ALA A 251 20.36 7.88 -10.35
C ALA A 251 20.80 9.20 -11.03
N GLY A 252 20.03 10.27 -10.87
CA GLY A 252 20.31 11.59 -11.45
C GLY A 252 21.21 12.50 -10.60
N ALA A 253 21.79 12.01 -9.50
CA ALA A 253 22.64 12.82 -8.64
C ALA A 253 23.97 13.18 -9.33
N ARG A 254 24.35 14.46 -9.27
CA ARG A 254 25.70 14.89 -9.68
C ARG A 254 26.72 14.31 -8.69
N ARG A 255 27.65 13.51 -9.20
CA ARG A 255 28.76 12.93 -8.41
C ARG A 255 30.01 13.75 -8.71
N GLU A 256 30.47 14.51 -7.73
CA GLU A 256 31.81 15.11 -7.78
C GLU A 256 32.77 14.13 -7.11
N LEU A 257 33.79 13.71 -7.88
CA LEU A 257 34.85 12.81 -7.43
C LEU A 257 36.02 13.61 -6.84
#